data_AF-A0A8S4APE9-F1
#
_entry.id   AF-A0A8S4APE9-F1
#
_cell.length_a   1.000
_cell.length_b   1.000
_cell.length_c   1.000
_cell.angle_alpha   90.00
_cell.angle_beta   90.00
_cell.angle_gamma   90.00
#
_symmetry.space_group_name_H-M   'P 1'
#
loop_
_entity.id
_entity.type
_entity.pdbx_description
1 polymer ?
#
loop_
_entity_poly.entity_id
_entity_poly.type
_entity_poly.pdbx_seq_one_letter_code
_entity_poly.pdbx_strand_id
1 'polypeptide(L)'
;MNAFRWGPTTVRLQLEMDLRLLLLAALSASFSWAQQENGRKCSNISIGDEVYFDISVETQKCPSKGKSETITIKPLGFKEEVEVTLDFICDCECAAAGEAESQRCSSGNGTYECGACK
;
A
#
# COMPACT_ATOMS: atom_id res chain seq x y z
N MET A 1 -24.68 41.77 6.91
CA MET A 1 -23.39 41.04 7.01
C MET A 1 -23.74 39.57 7.12
N ASN A 2 -23.52 38.81 6.06
CA ASN A 2 -24.02 37.43 5.97
C ASN A 2 -23.14 36.54 6.85
N ALA A 3 -23.71 36.08 7.96
CA ALA A 3 -23.11 35.02 8.76
C ALA A 3 -23.22 33.73 7.93
N PHE A 4 -22.15 33.40 7.19
CA PHE A 4 -21.98 32.06 6.65
C PHE A 4 -21.88 31.10 7.83
N ARG A 5 -22.99 30.43 8.15
CA ARG A 5 -23.00 29.28 9.06
C ARG A 5 -22.24 28.15 8.37
N TRP A 6 -20.95 28.06 8.64
CA TRP A 6 -20.14 26.90 8.30
C TRP A 6 -20.56 25.76 9.22
N GLY A 7 -21.31 24.79 8.69
CA GLY A 7 -21.54 23.52 9.36
C GLY A 7 -20.25 22.68 9.35
N PRO A 8 -20.15 21.64 10.19
CA PRO A 8 -18.95 20.80 10.28
C PRO A 8 -18.63 20.17 8.91
N THR A 9 -17.47 20.50 8.34
CA THR A 9 -17.01 19.82 7.12
C THR A 9 -16.46 18.44 7.47
N THR A 10 -16.62 17.49 6.55
CA THR A 10 -16.20 16.09 6.71
C THR A 10 -15.25 15.74 5.59
N VAL A 11 -14.06 15.24 5.93
CA VAL A 11 -13.09 14.70 4.98
C VAL A 11 -13.14 13.18 5.06
N ARG A 12 -13.18 12.52 3.90
CA ARG A 12 -13.21 11.05 3.77
C ARG A 12 -12.13 10.60 2.80
N LEU A 13 -11.37 9.58 3.16
CA LEU A 13 -10.44 8.95 2.24
C LEU A 13 -11.16 7.92 1.37
N GLN A 14 -10.93 7.98 0.06
CA GLN A 14 -11.22 6.91 -0.88
C GLN A 14 -9.90 6.28 -1.31
N LEU A 15 -9.82 4.96 -1.12
CA LEU A 15 -8.72 4.15 -1.64
C LEU A 15 -9.18 3.51 -2.96
N GLU A 16 -8.45 3.75 -4.03
CA GLU A 16 -8.61 3.03 -5.28
C GLU A 16 -7.45 2.04 -5.41
N MET A 17 -7.78 0.76 -5.31
CA MET A 17 -6.82 -0.35 -5.34
C MET A 17 -7.31 -1.40 -6.32
N ASP A 18 -6.37 -2.06 -7.03
CA ASP A 18 -6.69 -3.17 -7.92
C ASP A 18 -7.21 -4.37 -7.09
N LEU A 19 -8.27 -5.02 -7.59
CA LEU A 19 -9.04 -6.08 -6.92
C LEU A 19 -8.18 -7.30 -6.54
N ARG A 20 -6.95 -7.39 -7.05
CA ARG A 20 -5.99 -8.48 -6.82
C ARG A 20 -5.15 -8.31 -5.55
N LEU A 21 -5.06 -7.10 -4.99
CA LEU A 21 -4.27 -6.79 -3.81
C LEU A 21 -5.13 -6.70 -2.54
N LEU A 22 -6.20 -7.49 -2.45
CA LEU A 22 -7.09 -7.59 -1.28
C LEU A 22 -6.29 -7.93 -0.02
N LEU A 23 -5.80 -6.88 0.61
CA LEU A 23 -4.99 -6.90 1.80
C LEU A 23 -5.35 -5.66 2.58
N LEU A 24 -5.77 -5.94 3.81
CA LEU A 24 -6.44 -5.03 4.69
C LEU A 24 -5.49 -3.86 4.99
N ALA A 25 -5.69 -2.74 4.30
CA ALA A 25 -5.12 -1.47 4.73
C ALA A 25 -5.73 -1.14 6.10
N ALA A 26 -4.98 -1.44 7.16
CA ALA A 26 -5.26 -0.98 8.51
C ALA A 26 -4.98 0.52 8.52
N LEU A 27 -6.00 1.32 8.21
CA LEU A 27 -5.95 2.77 8.28
C LEU A 27 -6.20 3.18 9.73
N SER A 28 -5.14 3.60 10.42
CA SER A 28 -5.24 4.10 11.79
C SER A 28 -4.76 5.54 11.83
N ALA A 29 -5.58 6.50 11.36
CA ALA A 29 -5.26 7.91 11.55
C ALA A 29 -5.25 8.26 13.05
N SER A 30 -4.33 9.10 13.53
CA SER A 30 -4.31 9.60 14.91
C SER A 30 -4.12 11.12 14.93
N PHE A 31 -5.12 11.90 15.39
CA PHE A 31 -4.93 13.31 15.79
C PHE A 31 -5.90 13.74 16.90
N SER A 32 -5.42 14.64 17.78
CA SER A 32 -5.95 14.89 19.13
C SER A 32 -7.22 15.77 19.25
N TRP A 33 -7.91 16.15 18.17
CA TRP A 33 -9.06 17.08 18.28
C TRP A 33 -10.19 16.92 17.24
N ALA A 34 -10.17 15.88 16.40
CA ALA A 34 -11.26 15.53 15.49
C ALA A 34 -11.89 14.17 15.87
N GLN A 35 -13.22 14.09 15.91
CA GLN A 35 -13.93 12.83 16.17
C GLN A 35 -13.70 11.87 14.98
N GLN A 36 -12.94 10.80 15.20
CA GLN A 36 -12.64 9.80 14.18
C GLN A 36 -13.71 8.72 14.10
N GLU A 37 -14.10 8.37 12.88
CA GLU A 37 -14.91 7.20 12.59
C GLU A 37 -14.12 6.23 11.70
N ASN A 38 -13.78 5.05 12.24
CA ASN A 38 -13.08 3.96 11.55
C ASN A 38 -11.74 4.33 10.88
N GLY A 39 -11.06 5.42 11.29
CA GLY A 39 -9.73 5.81 10.78
C GLY A 39 -9.70 6.32 9.33
N ARG A 40 -10.85 6.44 8.65
CA ARG A 40 -10.98 6.86 7.24
C ARG A 40 -11.76 8.15 7.03
N LYS A 41 -12.32 8.68 8.12
CA LYS A 41 -13.20 9.84 8.12
C LYS A 41 -12.86 10.72 9.30
N CYS A 42 -12.64 12.00 9.01
CA CYS A 42 -12.54 13.05 10.00
C CYS A 42 -13.75 13.98 9.83
N SER A 43 -14.43 14.27 10.94
CA SER A 43 -15.63 15.12 10.97
C SER A 43 -15.36 16.36 11.84
N ASN A 44 -16.16 17.41 11.66
CA ASN A 44 -16.06 18.65 12.43
C ASN A 44 -14.77 19.44 12.16
N ILE A 45 -14.39 19.50 10.88
CA ILE A 45 -13.24 20.25 10.38
C ILE A 45 -13.72 21.63 9.93
N SER A 46 -12.91 22.65 10.16
CA SER A 46 -13.07 24.03 9.73
C SER A 46 -12.07 24.40 8.63
N ILE A 47 -12.31 25.51 7.93
CA ILE A 47 -11.34 25.99 6.94
C ILE A 47 -10.06 26.44 7.65
N GLY A 48 -8.91 25.97 7.16
CA GLY A 48 -7.60 26.24 7.76
C GLY A 48 -7.13 25.13 8.72
N ASP A 49 -7.98 24.16 9.01
CA ASP A 49 -7.61 22.98 9.78
C ASP A 49 -6.79 22.00 8.93
N GLU A 50 -5.74 21.44 9.53
CA GLU A 50 -4.94 20.38 8.93
C GLU A 50 -5.36 19.02 9.51
N VAL A 51 -5.41 18.01 8.64
CA VAL A 51 -5.70 16.63 9.02
C VAL A 51 -4.56 15.72 8.55
N TYR A 52 -4.20 14.76 9.39
CA TYR A 52 -3.15 13.79 9.10
C TYR A 52 -3.72 12.38 9.15
N PHE A 53 -3.28 11.54 8.22
CA PHE A 53 -3.70 10.15 8.12
C PHE A 53 -2.45 9.25 8.17
N ASP A 54 -2.40 8.33 9.13
CA ASP A 54 -1.39 7.27 9.14
C ASP A 54 -1.94 6.06 8.39
N ILE A 55 -1.22 5.67 7.35
CA ILE A 55 -1.63 4.64 6.40
C ILE A 55 -0.63 3.49 6.49
N SER A 56 -1.08 2.33 6.96
CA SER A 56 -0.29 1.09 6.95
C SER A 56 -0.70 0.22 5.78
N VAL A 57 0.28 -0.13 4.94
CA VAL A 57 0.12 -1.03 3.80
C VAL A 57 0.81 -2.34 4.14
N GLU A 58 0.06 -3.43 4.12
CA GLU A 58 0.57 -4.78 4.39
C GLU A 58 0.25 -5.68 3.19
N THR A 59 1.09 -6.69 2.94
CA THR A 59 0.85 -7.69 1.88
C THR A 59 1.04 -9.12 2.40
N GLN A 60 0.02 -9.98 2.27
CA GLN A 60 -0.02 -11.36 2.78
C GLN A 60 0.81 -12.30 1.87
N LYS A 61 0.89 -11.99 0.58
CA LYS A 61 1.52 -12.86 -0.42
C LYS A 61 2.20 -12.02 -1.50
N CYS A 62 3.24 -12.62 -2.07
CA CYS A 62 3.86 -12.13 -3.28
C CYS A 62 2.87 -12.17 -4.47
N PRO A 63 2.73 -11.07 -5.23
CA PRO A 63 1.90 -11.05 -6.43
C PRO A 63 2.50 -11.98 -7.49
N SER A 64 1.64 -12.74 -8.17
CA SER A 64 2.05 -13.85 -9.07
C SER A 64 2.86 -13.44 -10.31
N LYS A 65 3.14 -12.15 -10.52
CA LYS A 65 3.78 -11.64 -11.74
C LYS A 65 4.98 -10.73 -11.48
N GLY A 66 5.45 -10.59 -10.23
CA GLY A 66 6.54 -9.66 -9.90
C GLY A 66 6.28 -8.24 -10.39
N LYS A 67 4.99 -7.87 -10.53
CA LYS A 67 4.58 -6.57 -11.03
C LYS A 67 4.52 -5.60 -9.86
N SER A 68 5.04 -4.40 -10.09
CA SER A 68 4.76 -3.26 -9.26
C SER A 68 3.25 -2.97 -9.29
N GLU A 69 2.67 -2.66 -8.14
CA GLU A 69 1.26 -2.29 -8.04
C GLU A 69 1.17 -0.85 -7.54
N THR A 70 0.31 -0.04 -8.15
CA THR A 70 0.11 1.36 -7.73
C THR A 70 -1.22 1.48 -6.99
N ILE A 71 -1.19 2.16 -5.84
CA ILE A 71 -2.36 2.51 -5.06
C ILE A 71 -2.51 4.02 -5.08
N THR A 72 -3.73 4.50 -5.32
CA THR A 72 -4.04 5.92 -5.28
C THR A 72 -4.89 6.23 -4.04
N ILE A 73 -4.41 7.17 -3.24
CA ILE A 73 -5.10 7.68 -2.06
C ILE A 73 -5.61 9.07 -2.39
N LYS A 74 -6.93 9.25 -2.35
CA LYS A 74 -7.54 10.56 -2.61
C LYS A 74 -8.62 10.92 -1.60
N PRO A 75 -8.65 12.16 -1.10
CA PRO A 75 -9.79 12.65 -0.34
C PRO A 75 -11.00 12.85 -1.26
N LEU A 76 -12.16 12.35 -0.83
CA LEU A 76 -13.41 12.54 -1.55
C LEU A 76 -13.74 14.03 -1.70
N GLY A 77 -13.98 14.47 -2.93
CA GLY A 77 -14.31 15.86 -3.23
C GLY A 77 -13.11 16.79 -3.37
N PHE A 78 -11.89 16.27 -3.27
CA PHE A 78 -10.65 16.98 -3.57
C PHE A 78 -10.06 16.48 -4.89
N LYS A 79 -9.25 17.33 -5.53
CA LYS A 79 -8.56 16.98 -6.77
C LYS A 79 -7.16 16.43 -6.53
N GLU A 80 -6.55 16.75 -5.38
CA GLU A 80 -5.25 16.20 -5.04
C GLU A 80 -5.34 14.70 -4.77
N GLU A 81 -4.32 13.97 -5.20
CA GLU A 81 -4.17 12.54 -5.00
C GLU A 81 -2.72 12.20 -4.70
N VAL A 82 -2.52 11.12 -3.98
CA VAL A 82 -1.21 10.57 -3.64
C VAL A 82 -1.12 9.18 -4.26
N GLU A 83 -0.16 8.99 -5.15
CA GLU A 83 0.15 7.68 -5.73
C GLU A 83 1.29 7.01 -4.95
N VAL A 84 1.08 5.74 -4.61
CA VAL A 84 2.06 4.90 -3.92
C VAL A 84 2.34 3.70 -4.80
N THR A 85 3.57 3.59 -5.31
CA THR A 85 4.03 2.42 -6.07
C THR A 85 4.67 1.41 -5.13
N LEU A 86 4.14 0.20 -5.13
CA LEU A 86 4.63 -0.93 -4.35
C LEU A 86 5.47 -1.84 -5.24
N ASP A 87 6.76 -1.93 -4.94
CA ASP A 87 7.67 -2.88 -5.56
C ASP A 87 7.83 -4.10 -4.64
N PHE A 88 7.48 -5.27 -5.16
CA PHE A 88 7.47 -6.51 -4.39
C PHE A 88 8.78 -7.27 -4.60
N ILE A 89 9.55 -7.43 -3.54
CA ILE A 89 10.77 -8.23 -3.53
C ILE A 89 10.41 -9.65 -3.10
N CYS A 90 10.29 -10.53 -4.09
CA CYS A 90 9.82 -11.91 -3.89
C CYS A 90 10.90 -12.98 -4.10
N ASP A 91 11.94 -12.64 -4.87
CA ASP A 91 13.06 -13.53 -5.18
C ASP A 91 14.33 -13.09 -4.44
N CYS A 92 15.21 -14.04 -4.18
CA CYS A 92 16.52 -13.78 -3.60
C CYS A 92 17.53 -13.42 -4.69
N GLU A 93 18.47 -12.51 -4.40
CA GLU A 93 19.51 -12.11 -5.35
C GLU A 93 20.35 -13.29 -5.87
N CYS A 94 20.62 -14.29 -5.01
CA CYS A 94 21.36 -15.49 -5.38
C CYS A 94 20.63 -16.38 -6.40
N ALA A 95 19.31 -16.24 -6.54
CA ALA A 95 18.54 -17.01 -7.51
C ALA A 95 18.89 -16.63 -8.95
N ALA A 96 19.26 -15.36 -9.18
CA ALA A 96 19.69 -14.89 -10.49
C ALA A 96 21.02 -15.51 -10.97
N ALA A 97 21.85 -15.99 -10.04
CA ALA A 97 23.11 -16.66 -10.32
C ALA A 97 22.99 -18.19 -10.35
N GLY A 98 21.77 -18.73 -10.39
CA GLY A 98 21.52 -20.17 -10.47
C GLY A 98 22.17 -20.79 -11.71
N GLU A 99 22.91 -21.88 -11.49
CA GLU A 99 23.53 -22.65 -12.56
C GLU A 99 22.60 -23.80 -12.96
N ALA A 100 21.90 -23.65 -14.10
CA ALA A 100 21.11 -24.72 -14.69
C ALA A 100 22.01 -25.84 -15.20
N GLU A 101 21.52 -27.08 -15.14
CA GLU A 101 22.26 -28.29 -15.55
C GLU A 101 23.65 -28.39 -14.87
N SER A 102 23.72 -27.95 -13.60
CA SER A 102 24.98 -27.94 -12.87
C SER A 102 25.48 -29.36 -12.66
N GLN A 103 26.75 -29.60 -12.99
CA GLN A 103 27.40 -30.89 -12.72
C GLN A 103 27.46 -31.23 -11.24
N ARG A 104 27.28 -30.23 -10.35
CA ARG A 104 27.18 -30.42 -8.91
C ARG A 104 25.86 -31.07 -8.49
N CYS A 105 24.83 -31.01 -9.33
CA CYS A 105 23.49 -31.48 -9.05
C CYS A 105 23.07 -32.56 -10.05
N SER A 106 22.80 -33.78 -9.56
CA SER A 106 22.27 -34.89 -10.36
C SER A 106 23.04 -35.18 -11.65
N SER A 107 24.37 -35.06 -11.62
CA SER A 107 25.26 -35.25 -12.78
C SER A 107 24.87 -34.40 -14.00
N GLY A 108 24.38 -33.18 -13.77
CA GLY A 108 23.97 -32.25 -14.82
C GLY A 108 22.48 -32.17 -15.08
N ASN A 109 21.62 -32.89 -14.35
CA ASN A 109 20.15 -32.82 -14.50
C ASN A 109 19.46 -31.96 -13.42
N GLY A 110 20.20 -31.07 -12.73
CA GLY A 110 19.65 -30.24 -11.64
C GLY A 110 20.19 -28.82 -11.68
N THR A 111 19.52 -27.91 -10.98
CA THR A 111 19.93 -26.50 -10.90
C THR A 111 20.61 -26.23 -9.57
N TYR A 112 21.83 -25.69 -9.59
CA TYR A 112 22.51 -25.25 -8.37
C TYR A 112 22.20 -23.78 -8.11
N GLU A 113 21.39 -23.50 -7.09
CA GLU A 113 20.90 -22.16 -6.77
C GLU A 113 21.03 -21.89 -5.27
N CYS A 114 21.51 -20.69 -4.90
CA CYS A 114 21.61 -20.25 -3.51
C CYS A 114 22.31 -21.25 -2.56
N GLY A 115 23.30 -21.98 -3.08
CA GLY A 115 24.07 -22.96 -2.30
C GLY A 115 23.45 -24.36 -2.22
N ALA A 116 22.29 -24.60 -2.84
CA ALA A 116 21.58 -25.86 -2.81
C ALA A 116 21.22 -26.37 -4.23
N CYS A 117 21.01 -27.68 -4.36
CA CYS A 117 20.47 -28.26 -5.58
C CYS A 117 18.93 -28.22 -5.54
N LYS A 118 18.33 -27.62 -6.56
CA LYS A 118 16.91 -27.69 -6.89
C LYS A 118 16.64 -28.79 -7.92
#